data_AF-A0A0W8D8L1-F1
#
_entry.id   AF-A0A0W8D8L1-F1
#
_cell.length_a   1.000
_cell.length_b   1.000
_cell.length_c   1.000
_cell.angle_alpha   90.00
_cell.angle_beta   90.00
_cell.angle_gamma   90.00
#
_symmetry.space_group_name_H-M   'P 1'
#
loop_
_entity.id
_entity.type
_entity.pdbx_description
1 polymer ?
#
loop_
_entity_poly.entity_id
_entity_poly.type
_entity_poly.pdbx_seq_one_letter_code
_entity_poly.pdbx_strand_id
1 'polypeptide(L)'
;MRDPVDANIEVIDNANGTMNCLKGNRTAVYPASVHYRGQSSLHFSKHQIAVDLKEANELLGFPADRTFVLNGPTVDGSLMRNHLAHWMFRGTDRYSPRTRHIVVFVRDRIDPNDWIPRYVGIYLALEKIAYTPNRVGLTELNSACKTNDELSGGWAWQNNPLGYGDYSPNIMLNEATGLFGAGERPILMFPEPRVLTQSMRDYFVSPKTGPLPRLYQYLYDNMTQPDGLEEHIDIGSFVDYFLHSELSMNSDAYRRSTFFFKDRDQPINAGPVWDFNLAYGKGGSKTTWLYTIHAFWKRLTCNYKFASLVQQRWTQLRSTTWSDKSIMSFLQTSAEPIRRQLKKCAEWKSDNLQCAFVKAKQSKGSYDDEVNKLIKAVLGRAQWMDSSIAGFYKTLNHNICVAAGQLPAYNCAANGNDKGCLANPSSYSNAVEFPKPARKWLQNPAKLPTPALKGHPLILVGCRRGFTCRMARLHLFVQATDFVLGTRCEVHVQEGPPASNMRSGRRDHSASWWISRR
;
A
#
# COMPACT_ATOMS: atom_id res chain seq x y z
N MET A 1 19.28 -4.91 7.03
CA MET A 1 19.04 -6.11 7.86
C MET A 1 17.72 -6.71 7.43
N ARG A 2 17.73 -7.78 6.63
CA ARG A 2 16.53 -8.60 6.40
C ARG A 2 16.30 -9.57 7.57
N ASP A 3 17.35 -9.86 8.34
CA ASP A 3 17.29 -10.86 9.40
C ASP A 3 16.47 -10.36 10.60
N PRO A 4 15.53 -11.18 11.11
CA PRO A 4 14.73 -10.84 12.28
C PRO A 4 15.54 -10.80 13.58
N VAL A 5 15.19 -9.85 14.45
CA VAL A 5 15.72 -9.74 15.82
C VAL A 5 14.58 -9.72 16.84
N ASP A 6 14.80 -10.26 18.03
CA ASP A 6 13.81 -10.22 19.09
C ASP A 6 13.71 -8.83 19.73
N ALA A 7 12.49 -8.33 19.84
CA ALA A 7 12.18 -7.02 20.40
C ALA A 7 10.88 -7.05 21.21
N ASN A 8 10.67 -5.99 21.99
CA ASN A 8 9.38 -5.63 22.56
C ASN A 8 8.82 -4.42 21.79
N ILE A 9 7.56 -4.52 21.40
CA ILE A 9 6.77 -3.39 20.89
C ILE A 9 6.04 -2.79 22.10
N GLU A 10 6.58 -1.69 22.62
CA GLU A 10 5.99 -0.92 23.70
C GLU A 10 5.10 0.18 23.11
N VAL A 11 3.81 0.21 23.45
CA VAL A 11 2.83 1.16 22.93
C VAL A 11 2.42 2.14 24.03
N ILE A 12 2.27 3.41 23.67
CA ILE A 12 1.63 4.43 24.49
C ILE A 12 0.53 5.07 23.63
N ASP A 13 -0.72 4.73 23.95
CA ASP A 13 -1.90 5.20 23.24
C ASP A 13 -3.06 5.46 24.20
N ASN A 14 -3.07 6.64 24.80
CA ASN A 14 -4.08 7.02 25.78
C ASN A 14 -5.40 7.38 25.11
N ALA A 15 -6.35 6.45 25.09
CA ALA A 15 -7.67 6.62 24.47
C ALA A 15 -8.53 7.74 25.08
N ASN A 16 -8.23 8.16 26.31
CA ASN A 16 -8.95 9.22 27.04
C ASN A 16 -8.53 10.65 26.62
N GLY A 17 -7.67 10.80 25.60
CA GLY A 17 -7.21 12.10 25.12
C GLY A 17 -6.08 12.71 25.95
N THR A 18 -5.50 11.97 26.90
CA THR A 18 -4.24 12.37 27.56
C THR A 18 -3.10 12.36 26.55
N MET A 19 -2.15 13.29 26.68
CA MET A 19 -0.98 13.32 25.80
C MET A 19 -0.14 12.06 25.94
N ASN A 20 0.27 11.48 24.82
CA ASN A 20 1.24 10.39 24.79
C ASN A 20 2.64 10.99 24.96
N CYS A 21 3.29 10.72 26.09
CA CYS A 21 4.65 11.17 26.37
C CYS A 21 5.59 9.96 26.51
N LEU A 22 6.82 10.03 25.99
CA LEU A 22 7.77 8.89 25.92
C LEU A 22 8.08 8.26 27.30
N LYS A 23 8.10 9.07 28.35
CA LYS A 23 8.33 8.62 29.73
C LYS A 23 7.04 8.14 30.44
N GLY A 24 5.90 8.19 29.76
CA GLY A 24 4.61 7.76 30.29
C GLY A 24 4.50 6.25 30.44
N ASN A 25 3.39 5.83 31.06
CA ASN A 25 3.05 4.41 31.20
C ASN A 25 2.75 3.80 29.83
N ARG A 26 3.19 2.55 29.66
CA ARG A 26 2.91 1.77 28.45
C ARG A 26 1.47 1.29 28.55
N THR A 27 0.69 1.51 27.51
CA THR A 27 -0.66 0.97 27.40
C THR A 27 -0.64 -0.49 26.97
N ALA A 28 0.41 -0.92 26.27
CA ALA A 28 0.66 -2.33 25.96
C ALA A 28 2.16 -2.60 25.72
N VAL A 29 2.57 -3.85 25.91
CA VAL A 29 3.91 -4.34 25.57
C VAL A 29 3.79 -5.73 24.94
N TYR A 30 4.29 -5.88 23.72
CA TYR A 30 4.22 -7.14 22.98
C TYR A 30 5.61 -7.68 22.65
N PRO A 31 5.96 -8.90 23.09
CA PRO A 31 7.09 -9.63 22.53
C PRO A 31 6.90 -9.86 21.03
N ALA A 32 7.93 -9.56 20.25
CA ALA A 32 7.90 -9.65 18.80
C ALA A 32 9.27 -10.04 18.24
N SER A 33 9.26 -10.47 16.98
CA SER A 33 10.42 -10.40 16.11
C SER A 33 10.26 -9.22 15.15
N VAL A 34 11.33 -8.49 14.88
CA VAL A 34 11.31 -7.32 13.99
C VAL A 34 12.47 -7.36 13.00
N HIS A 35 12.27 -6.88 11.78
CA HIS A 35 13.33 -6.71 10.78
C HIS A 35 13.04 -5.50 9.89
N TYR A 36 14.06 -5.01 9.18
CA TYR A 36 13.82 -4.04 8.12
C TYR A 36 13.24 -4.71 6.89
N ARG A 37 12.22 -4.08 6.32
CA ARG A 37 11.49 -4.62 5.18
C ARG A 37 11.52 -3.71 3.96
N GLY A 38 11.08 -4.29 2.85
CA GLY A 38 11.05 -3.69 1.53
C GLY A 38 12.21 -4.16 0.66
N GLN A 39 12.27 -3.63 -0.55
CA GLN A 39 13.34 -3.92 -1.50
C GLN A 39 14.18 -2.65 -1.71
N SER A 40 13.69 -1.70 -2.51
CA SER A 40 14.34 -0.41 -2.72
C SER A 40 14.41 0.42 -1.44
N SER A 41 13.38 0.36 -0.59
CA SER A 41 13.34 1.13 0.66
C SER A 41 14.34 0.69 1.72
N LEU A 42 15.01 -0.46 1.54
CA LEU A 42 16.14 -0.84 2.39
C LEU A 42 17.33 0.11 2.24
N HIS A 43 17.42 0.84 1.14
CA HIS A 43 18.46 1.84 0.90
C HIS A 43 18.09 3.25 1.42
N PHE A 44 16.90 3.41 2.00
CA PHE A 44 16.50 4.68 2.59
C PHE A 44 17.11 4.87 3.97
N SER A 45 17.42 6.11 4.33
CA SER A 45 17.95 6.46 5.65
C SER A 45 16.97 6.21 6.80
N LYS A 46 15.67 6.23 6.49
CA LYS A 46 14.59 5.84 7.38
C LYS A 46 13.97 4.54 6.85
N HIS A 47 14.23 3.46 7.55
CA HIS A 47 13.83 2.11 7.16
C HIS A 47 12.37 1.83 7.56
N GLN A 48 11.71 0.98 6.78
CA GLN A 48 10.44 0.38 7.17
C GLN A 48 10.70 -0.82 8.07
N ILE A 49 9.84 -1.06 9.06
CA ILE A 49 10.00 -2.15 10.03
C ILE A 49 8.84 -3.13 9.84
N ALA A 50 9.13 -4.41 9.66
CA ALA A 50 8.17 -5.49 9.81
C ALA A 50 8.13 -5.93 11.27
N VAL A 51 6.94 -6.19 11.77
CA VAL A 51 6.68 -6.61 13.15
C VAL A 51 5.92 -7.93 13.10
N ASP A 52 6.50 -8.97 13.67
CA ASP A 52 5.90 -10.28 13.83
C ASP A 52 5.76 -10.58 15.33
N LEU A 53 4.60 -10.32 15.91
CA LEU A 53 4.29 -10.60 17.31
C LEU A 53 4.43 -12.10 17.60
N LYS A 54 4.91 -12.44 18.80
CA LYS A 54 5.01 -13.84 19.23
C LYS A 54 3.62 -14.48 19.30
N GLU A 55 2.65 -13.75 19.86
CA GLU A 55 1.23 -14.14 19.92
C GLU A 55 0.34 -13.16 19.17
N ALA A 56 -0.75 -13.66 18.58
CA ALA A 56 -1.72 -12.81 17.88
C ALA A 56 -2.40 -11.85 18.85
N ASN A 57 -2.34 -10.55 18.57
CA ASN A 57 -2.90 -9.50 19.42
C ASN A 57 -3.43 -8.33 18.59
N GLU A 58 -4.41 -7.60 19.14
CA GLU A 58 -4.78 -6.30 18.59
C GLU A 58 -3.59 -5.33 18.74
N LEU A 59 -3.35 -4.49 17.73
CA LEU A 59 -2.31 -3.46 17.76
C LEU A 59 -2.91 -2.14 17.28
N LEU A 60 -2.92 -1.10 18.13
CA LEU A 60 -3.44 0.23 17.80
C LEU A 60 -4.91 0.25 17.34
N GLY A 61 -5.72 -0.72 17.77
CA GLY A 61 -7.11 -0.92 17.33
C GLY A 61 -7.27 -1.73 16.04
N PHE A 62 -6.18 -2.21 15.45
CA PHE A 62 -6.25 -3.19 14.35
C PHE A 62 -6.68 -4.55 14.91
N PRO A 63 -7.54 -5.33 14.21
CA PRO A 63 -7.90 -6.68 14.62
C PRO A 63 -6.69 -7.59 14.83
N ALA A 64 -6.85 -8.51 15.78
CA ALA A 64 -5.79 -9.37 16.24
C ALA A 64 -5.14 -10.18 15.11
N ASP A 65 -3.83 -10.06 15.01
CA ASP A 65 -2.97 -10.85 14.12
C ASP A 65 -1.55 -10.81 14.70
N ARG A 66 -0.62 -11.54 14.08
CA ARG A 66 0.80 -11.51 14.45
C ARG A 66 1.55 -10.48 13.63
N THR A 67 1.13 -10.23 12.39
CA THR A 67 1.98 -9.54 11.41
C THR A 67 1.51 -8.12 11.10
N PHE A 68 2.40 -7.16 11.32
CA PHE A 68 2.18 -5.73 11.13
C PHE A 68 3.37 -5.06 10.47
N VAL A 69 3.16 -3.83 10.02
CA VAL A 69 4.18 -3.01 9.36
C VAL A 69 4.21 -1.63 9.98
N LEU A 70 5.40 -1.14 10.28
CA LEU A 70 5.65 0.27 10.51
C LEU A 70 6.28 0.82 9.23
N ASN A 71 5.47 1.43 8.38
CA ASN A 71 5.93 2.06 7.15
C ASN A 71 6.62 3.38 7.49
N GLY A 72 7.88 3.53 7.09
CA GLY A 72 8.64 4.78 7.18
C GLY A 72 8.51 5.57 5.87
N PRO A 73 7.59 6.55 5.76
CA PRO A 73 7.29 7.27 4.51
C PRO A 73 8.42 8.25 4.10
N THR A 74 9.58 7.73 3.74
CA THR A 74 10.78 8.55 3.45
C THR A 74 10.60 9.48 2.25
N VAL A 75 9.89 9.02 1.22
CA VAL A 75 9.72 9.75 -0.05
C VAL A 75 8.39 10.50 -0.15
N ASP A 76 7.48 10.29 0.80
CA ASP A 76 6.16 10.90 0.84
C ASP A 76 6.14 12.06 1.84
N GLY A 77 6.35 13.28 1.34
CA GLY A 77 6.32 14.50 2.16
C GLY A 77 4.97 14.79 2.82
N SER A 78 3.87 14.21 2.30
CA SER A 78 2.54 14.35 2.90
C SER A 78 2.30 13.37 4.06
N LEU A 79 3.09 12.28 4.12
CA LEU A 79 2.91 11.12 5.00
C LEU A 79 1.56 10.39 4.83
N MET A 80 0.72 10.79 3.87
CA MET A 80 -0.69 10.41 3.80
C MET A 80 -1.06 9.53 2.61
N ARG A 81 -0.18 9.30 1.62
CA ARG A 81 -0.59 8.62 0.38
C ARG A 81 -1.05 7.18 0.59
N ASN A 82 -0.29 6.40 1.35
CA ASN A 82 -0.72 5.06 1.76
C ASN A 82 -1.98 5.11 2.64
N HIS A 83 -2.07 6.08 3.55
CA HIS A 83 -3.23 6.23 4.43
C HIS A 83 -4.52 6.50 3.63
N LEU A 84 -4.46 7.40 2.65
CA LEU A 84 -5.53 7.71 1.71
C LEU A 84 -5.93 6.49 0.89
N ALA A 85 -4.97 5.82 0.24
CA ALA A 85 -5.25 4.65 -0.60
C ALA A 85 -6.01 3.55 0.17
N HIS A 86 -5.54 3.23 1.37
CA HIS A 86 -6.20 2.22 2.17
C HIS A 86 -7.59 2.65 2.67
N TRP A 87 -7.79 3.94 3.01
CA TRP A 87 -9.12 4.45 3.36
C TRP A 87 -10.08 4.43 2.18
N MET A 88 -9.65 4.89 1.00
CA MET A 88 -10.47 4.89 -0.22
C MET A 88 -10.89 3.47 -0.61
N PHE A 89 -9.97 2.50 -0.58
CA PHE A 89 -10.31 1.12 -0.95
C PHE A 89 -11.23 0.44 0.07
N ARG A 90 -11.12 0.75 1.37
CA ARG A 90 -12.14 0.28 2.33
C ARG A 90 -13.52 0.88 2.05
N GLY A 91 -13.56 2.08 1.47
CA GLY A 91 -14.78 2.74 1.02
C GLY A 91 -15.50 2.05 -0.14
N THR A 92 -14.91 1.02 -0.76
CA THR A 92 -15.57 0.15 -1.75
C THR A 92 -16.17 -1.11 -1.12
N ASP A 93 -16.22 -1.16 0.21
CA ASP A 93 -16.63 -2.30 1.03
C ASP A 93 -15.68 -3.49 0.99
N ARG A 94 -14.47 -3.34 0.42
CA ARG A 94 -13.45 -4.38 0.34
C ARG A 94 -12.43 -4.28 1.46
N TYR A 95 -11.80 -5.41 1.78
CA TYR A 95 -10.67 -5.40 2.70
C TYR A 95 -9.50 -4.59 2.10
N SER A 96 -8.93 -3.73 2.94
CA SER A 96 -7.65 -3.07 2.73
C SER A 96 -7.03 -2.79 4.09
N PRO A 97 -5.70 -2.95 4.25
CA PRO A 97 -5.00 -2.71 5.50
C PRO A 97 -5.46 -1.46 6.25
N ARG A 98 -5.89 -1.63 7.51
CA ARG A 98 -6.12 -0.50 8.42
C ARG A 98 -4.78 0.17 8.73
N THR A 99 -4.82 1.49 8.86
CA THR A 99 -3.61 2.32 8.97
C THR A 99 -3.78 3.40 10.05
N ARG A 100 -2.69 3.75 10.74
CA ARG A 100 -2.65 4.80 11.76
C ARG A 100 -1.26 5.44 11.84
N HIS A 101 -1.20 6.76 11.82
CA HIS A 101 0.07 7.47 12.04
C HIS A 101 0.54 7.30 13.48
N ILE A 102 1.84 7.10 13.64
CA ILE A 102 2.49 6.90 14.94
C ILE A 102 3.83 7.63 14.96
N VAL A 103 4.33 7.87 16.16
CA VAL A 103 5.66 8.42 16.41
C VAL A 103 6.54 7.27 16.94
N VAL A 104 7.67 7.01 16.29
CA VAL A 104 8.49 5.83 16.61
C VAL A 104 9.79 6.23 17.29
N PHE A 105 10.11 5.49 18.34
CA PHE A 105 11.42 5.46 18.99
C PHE A 105 12.00 4.06 18.88
N VAL A 106 13.31 3.98 18.75
CA VAL A 106 14.05 2.72 18.76
C VAL A 106 15.01 2.75 19.92
N ARG A 107 14.96 1.71 20.74
CA ARG A 107 15.96 1.45 21.75
C ARG A 107 16.76 0.22 21.35
N ASP A 108 18.01 0.46 20.98
CA ASP A 108 18.96 -0.54 20.56
C ASP A 108 20.26 -0.43 21.38
N ARG A 109 21.19 -1.35 21.14
CA ARG A 109 22.50 -1.37 21.82
C ARG A 109 23.61 -0.96 20.85
N ILE A 110 23.33 0.01 19.96
CA ILE A 110 24.38 0.56 19.08
C ILE A 110 25.51 1.13 19.95
N ASP A 111 25.16 1.79 21.04
CA ASP A 111 26.08 2.09 22.13
C ASP A 111 25.82 1.12 23.30
N PRO A 112 26.81 0.33 23.74
CA PRO A 112 26.65 -0.56 24.89
C PRO A 112 26.44 0.17 26.23
N ASN A 113 26.73 1.47 26.29
CA ASN A 113 26.62 2.33 27.47
C ASN A 113 25.42 3.29 27.41
N ASP A 114 24.78 3.45 26.25
CA ASP A 114 23.61 4.32 26.07
C ASP A 114 22.39 3.52 25.61
N TRP A 115 21.37 3.47 26.49
CA TRP A 115 20.07 2.83 26.25
C TRP A 115 18.94 3.85 26.05
N ILE A 116 19.29 5.11 25.77
CA ILE A 116 18.31 6.16 25.50
C ILE A 116 17.57 5.85 24.18
N PRO A 117 16.23 5.83 24.19
CA PRO A 117 15.47 5.68 22.97
C PRO A 117 15.78 6.78 21.96
N ARG A 118 16.23 6.38 20.77
CA ARG A 118 16.46 7.30 19.65
C ARG A 118 15.17 7.55 18.91
N TYR A 119 14.89 8.82 18.63
CA TYR A 119 13.77 9.22 17.78
C TYR A 119 14.04 8.81 16.32
N VAL A 120 13.04 8.23 15.65
CA VAL A 120 13.16 7.86 14.23
C VAL A 120 12.05 8.42 13.35
N GLY A 121 11.27 9.40 13.84
CA GLY A 121 10.29 10.12 13.03
C GLY A 121 8.86 9.59 13.12
N ILE A 122 8.02 10.12 12.23
CA ILE A 122 6.61 9.71 12.08
C ILE A 122 6.50 8.53 11.12
N TYR A 123 5.84 7.46 11.54
CA TYR A 123 5.57 6.28 10.72
C TYR A 123 4.07 6.12 10.47
N LEU A 124 3.71 5.31 9.48
CA LEU A 124 2.36 4.80 9.30
C LEU A 124 2.35 3.33 9.73
N ALA A 125 1.72 3.03 10.86
CA ALA A 125 1.44 1.65 11.25
C ALA A 125 0.32 1.11 10.37
N LEU A 126 0.45 -0.12 9.90
CA LEU A 126 -0.59 -0.80 9.14
C LEU A 126 -0.55 -2.32 9.30
N GLU A 127 -1.68 -2.93 9.05
CA GLU A 127 -1.81 -4.38 8.90
C GLU A 127 -0.90 -4.86 7.76
N LYS A 128 -0.21 -5.99 7.94
CA LYS A 128 0.37 -6.71 6.81
C LYS A 128 -0.77 -7.47 6.11
N ILE A 129 -0.76 -7.50 4.77
CA ILE A 129 -1.65 -8.40 4.04
C ILE A 129 -1.32 -9.83 4.47
N ALA A 130 -2.35 -10.52 4.97
CA ALA A 130 -2.28 -11.92 5.35
C ALA A 130 -3.63 -12.58 5.02
N TYR A 131 -3.64 -13.91 5.05
CA TYR A 131 -4.78 -14.73 4.64
C TYR A 131 -5.48 -15.39 5.83
N THR A 132 -5.23 -14.89 7.04
CA THR A 132 -5.88 -15.27 8.29
C THR A 132 -7.32 -14.74 8.36
N PRO A 133 -8.21 -15.31 9.20
CA PRO A 133 -9.62 -14.91 9.30
C PRO A 133 -9.85 -13.41 9.56
N ASN A 134 -8.94 -12.74 10.26
CA ASN A 134 -9.03 -11.31 10.58
C ASN A 134 -8.48 -10.38 9.46
N ARG A 135 -8.12 -10.95 8.30
CA ARG A 135 -7.51 -10.28 7.14
C ARG A 135 -8.26 -10.68 5.86
N VAL A 136 -7.56 -11.24 4.86
CA VAL A 136 -8.21 -11.77 3.64
C VAL A 136 -9.00 -13.06 3.93
N GLY A 137 -8.55 -13.88 4.89
CA GLY A 137 -9.25 -15.05 5.41
C GLY A 137 -9.52 -16.16 4.39
N LEU A 138 -8.52 -16.81 3.84
CA LEU A 138 -8.76 -17.86 2.84
C LEU A 138 -8.96 -19.24 3.48
N THR A 139 -9.70 -20.10 2.79
CA THR A 139 -9.75 -21.52 3.12
C THR A 139 -8.34 -22.11 3.07
N GLU A 140 -7.94 -22.86 4.09
CA GLU A 140 -6.58 -23.41 4.18
C GLU A 140 -6.35 -24.51 3.14
N LEU A 141 -5.19 -24.44 2.47
CA LEU A 141 -4.65 -25.50 1.63
C LEU A 141 -3.45 -26.13 2.34
N ASN A 142 -3.55 -27.42 2.63
CA ASN A 142 -2.49 -28.18 3.31
C ASN A 142 -2.13 -29.45 2.53
N SER A 143 -1.09 -30.16 2.98
CA SER A 143 -0.53 -31.30 2.26
C SER A 143 -1.49 -32.49 2.08
N ALA A 144 -2.61 -32.54 2.80
CA ALA A 144 -3.64 -33.56 2.67
C ALA A 144 -4.60 -33.31 1.50
N CYS A 145 -4.73 -32.09 0.99
CA CYS A 145 -5.61 -31.80 -0.15
C CYS A 145 -5.13 -32.48 -1.45
N LYS A 146 -6.01 -33.24 -2.11
CA LYS A 146 -5.69 -33.99 -3.35
C LYS A 146 -6.72 -33.82 -4.47
N THR A 147 -7.98 -33.62 -4.14
CA THR A 147 -9.07 -33.57 -5.12
C THR A 147 -9.18 -32.20 -5.77
N ASN A 148 -9.81 -32.14 -6.96
CA ASN A 148 -10.02 -30.85 -7.65
C ASN A 148 -10.87 -29.87 -6.84
N ASP A 149 -11.81 -30.37 -6.06
CA ASP A 149 -12.71 -29.55 -5.23
C ASP A 149 -11.96 -28.96 -4.03
N GLU A 150 -11.13 -29.78 -3.36
CA GLU A 150 -10.27 -29.28 -2.28
C GLU A 150 -9.30 -28.21 -2.76
N LEU A 151 -8.75 -28.39 -3.96
CA LEU A 151 -7.78 -27.49 -4.59
C LEU A 151 -8.44 -26.32 -5.33
N SER A 152 -9.77 -26.20 -5.36
CA SER A 152 -10.50 -25.18 -6.13
C SER A 152 -10.26 -23.75 -5.64
N GLY A 153 -9.76 -23.58 -4.41
CA GLY A 153 -9.45 -22.28 -3.82
C GLY A 153 -8.54 -22.38 -2.61
N GLY A 154 -8.37 -21.27 -1.90
CA GLY A 154 -7.30 -21.12 -0.92
C GLY A 154 -5.98 -20.67 -1.55
N TRP A 155 -6.07 -19.95 -2.67
CA TRP A 155 -4.93 -19.45 -3.43
C TRP A 155 -4.79 -17.94 -3.27
N ALA A 156 -3.56 -17.46 -3.11
CA ALA A 156 -3.26 -16.05 -3.27
C ALA A 156 -1.92 -15.85 -3.94
N TRP A 157 -1.83 -14.80 -4.75
CA TRP A 157 -0.59 -14.43 -5.42
C TRP A 157 -0.46 -12.92 -5.56
N GLN A 158 0.74 -12.49 -5.91
CA GLN A 158 1.01 -11.12 -6.30
C GLN A 158 1.78 -11.07 -7.63
N ASN A 159 1.59 -9.97 -8.36
CA ASN A 159 2.50 -9.58 -9.43
C ASN A 159 3.48 -8.55 -8.87
N ASN A 160 4.75 -8.92 -8.88
CA ASN A 160 5.87 -8.12 -8.41
C ASN A 160 7.17 -8.66 -9.05
N PRO A 161 8.27 -7.89 -9.12
CA PRO A 161 9.54 -8.44 -9.52
C PRO A 161 9.96 -9.58 -8.58
N LEU A 162 10.49 -10.65 -9.15
CA LEU A 162 10.98 -11.80 -8.38
C LEU A 162 12.15 -11.38 -7.48
N GLY A 163 12.05 -11.75 -6.20
CA GLY A 163 13.10 -11.69 -5.21
C GLY A 163 13.68 -13.07 -4.89
N TYR A 164 14.82 -13.06 -4.21
CA TYR A 164 15.40 -14.28 -3.66
C TYR A 164 14.43 -14.96 -2.68
N GLY A 165 14.15 -16.24 -2.90
CA GLY A 165 13.26 -17.06 -2.09
C GLY A 165 11.78 -17.03 -2.51
N ASP A 166 11.40 -16.20 -3.48
CA ASP A 166 10.04 -16.17 -4.00
C ASP A 166 9.74 -17.44 -4.79
N TYR A 167 8.60 -18.07 -4.51
CA TYR A 167 8.10 -19.16 -5.34
C TYR A 167 7.13 -18.62 -6.38
N SER A 168 7.45 -18.88 -7.64
CA SER A 168 6.64 -18.46 -8.78
C SER A 168 6.47 -19.61 -9.76
N PRO A 169 5.26 -20.20 -9.90
CA PRO A 169 5.03 -21.27 -10.86
C PRO A 169 5.21 -20.78 -12.30
N ASN A 170 5.57 -21.69 -13.21
CA ASN A 170 5.58 -21.35 -14.63
C ASN A 170 4.18 -21.50 -15.19
N ILE A 171 3.58 -20.39 -15.62
CA ILE A 171 2.27 -20.38 -16.26
C ILE A 171 2.32 -19.93 -17.73
N MET A 172 3.52 -19.71 -18.28
CA MET A 172 3.71 -19.37 -19.70
C MET A 172 3.65 -20.66 -20.52
N LEU A 173 2.43 -21.07 -20.87
CA LEU A 173 2.16 -22.37 -21.48
C LEU A 173 1.81 -22.27 -22.97
N ASN A 174 1.23 -21.14 -23.38
CA ASN A 174 0.67 -20.91 -24.71
C ASN A 174 0.54 -19.41 -24.99
N GLU A 175 0.04 -19.05 -26.17
CA GLU A 175 -0.16 -17.67 -26.60
C GLU A 175 -1.05 -16.86 -25.64
N ALA A 176 -2.15 -17.44 -25.18
CA ALA A 176 -3.08 -16.78 -24.26
C ALA A 176 -2.40 -16.36 -22.95
N THR A 177 -1.69 -17.31 -22.32
CA THR A 177 -0.94 -17.05 -21.09
C THR A 177 0.24 -16.10 -21.29
N GLY A 178 0.92 -16.16 -22.44
CA GLY A 178 1.96 -15.21 -22.82
C GLY A 178 1.43 -13.78 -22.97
N LEU A 179 0.31 -13.63 -23.67
CA LEU A 179 -0.27 -12.34 -24.03
C LEU A 179 -0.91 -11.64 -22.83
N PHE A 180 -1.75 -12.34 -22.07
CA PHE A 180 -2.48 -11.74 -20.93
C PHE A 180 -1.77 -11.90 -19.59
N GLY A 181 -0.86 -12.87 -19.46
CA GLY A 181 0.12 -12.89 -18.38
C GLY A 181 1.27 -11.90 -18.60
N ALA A 182 1.41 -11.34 -19.81
CA ALA A 182 2.43 -10.34 -20.18
C ALA A 182 3.88 -10.78 -19.88
N GLY A 183 4.18 -12.07 -19.98
CA GLY A 183 5.48 -12.62 -19.59
C GLY A 183 5.75 -12.61 -18.07
N GLU A 184 4.85 -12.05 -17.26
CA GLU A 184 4.96 -12.02 -15.80
C GLU A 184 4.57 -13.36 -15.19
N ARG A 185 5.27 -13.75 -14.12
CA ARG A 185 4.95 -14.97 -13.36
C ARG A 185 4.40 -14.56 -11.99
N PRO A 186 3.25 -15.13 -11.56
CA PRO A 186 2.67 -14.81 -10.27
C PRO A 186 3.59 -15.33 -9.16
N ILE A 187 3.78 -14.55 -8.10
CA ILE A 187 4.45 -15.03 -6.88
C ILE A 187 3.37 -15.59 -5.97
N LEU A 188 3.40 -16.88 -5.67
CA LEU A 188 2.42 -17.48 -4.76
C LEU A 188 2.70 -17.04 -3.32
N MET A 189 1.65 -16.51 -2.70
CA MET A 189 1.65 -15.98 -1.33
C MET A 189 0.88 -16.90 -0.38
N PHE A 190 -0.10 -17.65 -0.90
CA PHE A 190 -0.87 -18.62 -0.13
C PHE A 190 -1.33 -19.80 -1.02
N PRO A 191 -1.19 -21.05 -0.55
CA PRO A 191 -0.53 -21.44 0.69
C PRO A 191 0.98 -21.14 0.63
N GLU A 192 1.65 -21.12 1.78
CA GLU A 192 3.08 -20.81 1.81
C GLU A 192 3.89 -21.79 0.95
N PRO A 193 4.95 -21.35 0.25
CA PRO A 193 5.69 -22.22 -0.67
C PRO A 193 6.18 -23.53 -0.07
N ARG A 194 6.55 -23.52 1.22
CA ARG A 194 7.04 -24.69 1.95
C ARG A 194 6.02 -25.81 2.16
N VAL A 195 4.71 -25.52 2.04
CA VAL A 195 3.65 -26.53 2.20
C VAL A 195 3.07 -27.00 0.86
N LEU A 196 3.52 -26.43 -0.27
CA LEU A 196 3.05 -26.81 -1.60
C LEU A 196 3.44 -28.25 -1.93
N THR A 197 2.45 -29.07 -2.25
CA THR A 197 2.64 -30.42 -2.81
C THR A 197 2.76 -30.38 -4.33
N GLN A 198 3.13 -31.49 -4.96
CA GLN A 198 3.17 -31.56 -6.43
C GLN A 198 1.77 -31.41 -7.05
N SER A 199 0.75 -32.06 -6.48
CA SER A 199 -0.64 -31.94 -6.94
C SER A 199 -1.15 -30.50 -6.89
N MET A 200 -0.77 -29.75 -5.86
CA MET A 200 -1.07 -28.31 -5.75
C MET A 200 -0.44 -27.49 -6.88
N ARG A 201 0.84 -27.75 -7.18
CA ARG A 201 1.56 -27.06 -8.26
C ARG A 201 0.94 -27.37 -9.62
N ASP A 202 0.67 -28.65 -9.89
CA ASP A 202 0.08 -29.11 -11.14
C ASP A 202 -1.33 -28.53 -11.33
N TYR A 203 -2.13 -28.49 -10.24
CA TYR A 203 -3.46 -27.87 -10.26
C TYR A 203 -3.40 -26.41 -10.67
N PHE A 204 -2.51 -25.62 -10.06
CA PHE A 204 -2.44 -24.17 -10.25
C PHE A 204 -2.00 -23.79 -11.68
N VAL A 205 -1.10 -24.55 -12.29
CA VAL A 205 -0.57 -24.25 -13.64
C VAL A 205 -1.39 -24.86 -14.77
N SER A 206 -2.21 -25.88 -14.50
CA SER A 206 -2.96 -26.59 -15.54
C SER A 206 -3.94 -25.68 -16.31
N PRO A 207 -3.99 -25.76 -17.66
CA PRO A 207 -5.02 -25.08 -18.46
C PRO A 207 -6.45 -25.50 -18.13
N LYS A 208 -6.65 -26.67 -17.50
CA LYS A 208 -7.98 -27.20 -17.15
C LYS A 208 -8.42 -26.74 -15.76
N THR A 209 -7.50 -26.68 -14.80
CA THR A 209 -7.82 -26.45 -13.37
C THR A 209 -7.26 -25.14 -12.80
N GLY A 210 -6.23 -24.58 -13.42
CA GLY A 210 -5.53 -23.40 -12.93
C GLY A 210 -6.37 -22.12 -13.08
N PRO A 211 -6.39 -21.25 -12.05
CA PRO A 211 -7.19 -20.03 -12.07
C PRO A 211 -6.72 -19.06 -13.18
N LEU A 212 -5.41 -18.82 -13.28
CA LEU A 212 -4.84 -17.87 -14.25
C LEU A 212 -4.86 -18.41 -15.70
N PRO A 213 -4.40 -19.65 -15.98
CA PRO A 213 -4.49 -20.20 -17.34
C PRO A 213 -5.91 -20.17 -17.92
N ARG A 214 -6.94 -20.56 -17.13
CA ARG A 214 -8.33 -20.51 -17.58
C ARG A 214 -8.80 -19.08 -17.87
N LEU A 215 -8.52 -18.13 -16.98
CA LEU A 215 -8.88 -16.72 -17.19
C LEU A 215 -8.22 -16.16 -18.46
N TYR A 216 -6.93 -16.44 -18.65
CA TYR A 216 -6.21 -15.96 -19.83
C TYR A 216 -6.74 -16.60 -21.12
N GLN A 217 -7.11 -17.88 -21.09
CA GLN A 217 -7.75 -18.54 -22.23
C GLN A 217 -9.12 -17.92 -22.55
N TYR A 218 -9.94 -17.64 -21.54
CA TYR A 218 -11.23 -16.95 -21.72
C TYR A 218 -11.03 -15.59 -22.41
N LEU A 219 -10.06 -14.81 -21.95
CA LEU A 219 -9.74 -13.51 -22.53
C LEU A 219 -9.22 -13.60 -23.97
N TYR A 220 -8.56 -14.70 -24.34
CA TYR A 220 -8.04 -14.92 -25.69
C TYR A 220 -9.16 -15.10 -26.70
N ASP A 221 -10.08 -16.03 -26.47
CA ASP A 221 -10.99 -16.50 -27.53
C ASP A 221 -12.48 -16.24 -27.28
N ASN A 222 -12.91 -16.00 -26.03
CA ASN A 222 -14.32 -15.98 -25.65
C ASN A 222 -14.94 -14.58 -25.51
N MET A 223 -14.37 -13.57 -26.18
CA MET A 223 -14.94 -12.21 -26.12
C MET A 223 -16.28 -12.06 -26.85
N THR A 224 -16.66 -13.00 -27.72
CA THR A 224 -17.99 -13.07 -28.35
C THR A 224 -19.03 -13.77 -27.45
N GLN A 225 -18.61 -14.35 -26.33
CA GLN A 225 -19.46 -14.89 -25.26
C GLN A 225 -19.14 -14.19 -23.93
N PRO A 226 -19.41 -12.88 -23.83
CA PRO A 226 -18.90 -12.03 -22.74
C PRO A 226 -19.50 -12.34 -21.36
N ASP A 227 -20.56 -13.14 -21.28
CA ASP A 227 -21.21 -13.49 -20.02
C ASP A 227 -20.42 -14.50 -19.16
N GLY A 228 -19.50 -15.26 -19.75
CA GLY A 228 -18.67 -16.23 -19.01
C GLY A 228 -17.58 -15.60 -18.12
N LEU A 229 -17.35 -14.29 -18.17
CA LEU A 229 -16.25 -13.64 -17.44
C LEU A 229 -16.38 -13.84 -15.92
N GLU A 230 -17.61 -13.85 -15.39
CA GLU A 230 -17.90 -13.96 -13.96
C GLU A 230 -17.60 -15.35 -13.38
N GLU A 231 -17.47 -16.38 -14.23
CA GLU A 231 -17.00 -17.71 -13.83
C GLU A 231 -15.51 -17.70 -13.45
N HIS A 232 -14.76 -16.69 -13.93
CA HIS A 232 -13.33 -16.56 -13.70
C HIS A 232 -12.99 -15.51 -12.66
N ILE A 233 -13.69 -14.37 -12.65
CA ILE A 233 -13.39 -13.23 -11.77
C ILE A 233 -14.62 -12.72 -11.00
N ASP A 234 -14.43 -12.29 -9.76
CA ASP A 234 -15.35 -11.40 -9.06
C ASP A 234 -15.26 -10.05 -9.77
N ILE A 235 -16.14 -9.82 -10.74
CA ILE A 235 -16.06 -8.66 -11.64
C ILE A 235 -16.12 -7.34 -10.85
N GLY A 236 -16.88 -7.29 -9.77
CA GLY A 236 -16.92 -6.14 -8.87
C GLY A 236 -15.55 -5.83 -8.25
N SER A 237 -14.75 -6.85 -7.95
CA SER A 237 -13.42 -6.70 -7.33
C SER A 237 -12.42 -6.11 -8.29
N PHE A 238 -12.49 -6.57 -9.54
CA PHE A 238 -11.66 -6.03 -10.59
C PHE A 238 -12.07 -4.61 -10.92
N VAL A 239 -13.37 -4.28 -10.91
CA VAL A 239 -13.85 -2.89 -11.11
C VAL A 239 -13.39 -1.96 -9.98
N ASP A 240 -13.56 -2.36 -8.71
CA ASP A 240 -13.10 -1.55 -7.56
C ASP A 240 -11.57 -1.35 -7.56
N TYR A 241 -10.81 -2.42 -7.83
CA TYR A 241 -9.35 -2.35 -7.98
C TYR A 241 -8.93 -1.47 -9.15
N PHE A 242 -9.60 -1.62 -10.30
CA PHE A 242 -9.34 -0.84 -11.49
C PHE A 242 -9.57 0.65 -11.26
N LEU A 243 -10.74 1.04 -10.76
CA LEU A 243 -11.09 2.44 -10.48
C LEU A 243 -10.14 3.06 -9.47
N HIS A 244 -9.77 2.34 -8.41
CA HIS A 244 -8.82 2.83 -7.41
C HIS A 244 -7.44 3.02 -8.02
N SER A 245 -6.98 2.06 -8.84
CA SER A 245 -5.69 2.14 -9.53
C SER A 245 -5.63 3.35 -10.47
N GLU A 246 -6.68 3.54 -11.29
CA GLU A 246 -6.79 4.70 -12.19
C GLU A 246 -6.85 6.04 -11.45
N LEU A 247 -7.60 6.12 -10.35
CA LEU A 247 -7.70 7.34 -9.54
C LEU A 247 -6.39 7.65 -8.81
N SER A 248 -5.69 6.61 -8.34
CA SER A 248 -4.44 6.79 -7.62
C SER A 248 -3.32 7.33 -8.49
N MET A 249 -3.39 7.12 -9.81
CA MET A 249 -2.28 7.37 -10.73
C MET A 249 -0.94 6.79 -10.24
N ASN A 250 -0.99 5.63 -9.56
CA ASN A 250 0.21 4.95 -9.11
C ASN A 250 1.03 4.51 -10.33
N SER A 251 2.29 4.94 -10.42
CA SER A 251 3.18 4.61 -11.54
C SER A 251 3.43 3.12 -11.71
N ASP A 252 3.23 2.37 -10.63
CA ASP A 252 3.45 0.92 -10.55
C ASP A 252 2.16 0.09 -10.68
N ALA A 253 1.01 0.75 -10.87
CA ALA A 253 -0.29 0.07 -10.96
C ALA A 253 -0.26 -1.08 -11.98
N TYR A 254 -1.03 -2.13 -11.68
CA TYR A 254 -1.24 -3.31 -12.52
C TYR A 254 -0.04 -4.23 -12.76
N ARG A 255 1.18 -3.89 -12.32
CA ARG A 255 2.40 -4.70 -12.53
C ARG A 255 3.18 -5.00 -11.26
N ARG A 256 3.15 -4.11 -10.29
CA ARG A 256 3.89 -4.27 -9.02
C ARG A 256 2.94 -4.08 -7.86
N SER A 257 3.22 -4.73 -6.74
CA SER A 257 2.37 -4.68 -5.54
C SER A 257 0.88 -4.96 -5.85
N THR A 258 0.62 -5.80 -6.85
CA THR A 258 -0.72 -6.14 -7.32
C THR A 258 -1.08 -7.51 -6.75
N PHE A 259 -2.11 -7.57 -5.91
CA PHE A 259 -2.49 -8.79 -5.20
C PHE A 259 -3.79 -9.35 -5.77
N PHE A 260 -3.87 -10.68 -5.78
CA PHE A 260 -5.07 -11.41 -6.13
C PHE A 260 -5.23 -12.60 -5.20
N PHE A 261 -6.47 -13.07 -5.06
CA PHE A 261 -6.76 -14.30 -4.34
C PHE A 261 -7.96 -15.02 -4.95
N LYS A 262 -8.08 -16.30 -4.66
CA LYS A 262 -9.23 -17.13 -5.01
C LYS A 262 -9.55 -18.05 -3.85
N ASP A 263 -10.74 -17.89 -3.27
CA ASP A 263 -11.25 -18.80 -2.25
C ASP A 263 -11.98 -20.00 -2.89
N ARG A 264 -12.25 -21.04 -2.09
CA ARG A 264 -12.90 -22.25 -2.58
C ARG A 264 -14.26 -21.91 -3.17
N ASP A 265 -14.53 -22.42 -4.38
CA ASP A 265 -15.78 -22.20 -5.13
C ASP A 265 -16.15 -20.73 -5.38
N GLN A 266 -15.18 -19.83 -5.24
CA GLN A 266 -15.34 -18.40 -5.52
C GLN A 266 -14.46 -18.00 -6.71
N PRO A 267 -14.86 -17.02 -7.52
CA PRO A 267 -14.01 -16.55 -8.61
C PRO A 267 -12.81 -15.74 -8.07
N ILE A 268 -11.86 -15.44 -8.96
CA ILE A 268 -10.65 -14.69 -8.60
C ILE A 268 -11.05 -13.28 -8.17
N ASN A 269 -10.48 -12.80 -7.08
CA ASN A 269 -10.66 -11.45 -6.58
C ASN A 269 -9.39 -10.62 -6.80
N ALA A 270 -9.56 -9.35 -7.19
CA ALA A 270 -8.48 -8.37 -7.25
C ALA A 270 -8.37 -7.58 -5.94
N GLY A 271 -7.13 -7.37 -5.49
CA GLY A 271 -6.80 -6.74 -4.22
C GLY A 271 -6.43 -7.76 -3.12
N PRO A 272 -6.22 -7.29 -1.87
CA PRO A 272 -6.28 -5.89 -1.44
C PRO A 272 -5.19 -5.01 -2.08
N VAL A 273 -5.42 -3.69 -2.09
CA VAL A 273 -4.44 -2.73 -2.64
C VAL A 273 -3.23 -2.56 -1.71
N TRP A 274 -2.05 -2.28 -2.28
CA TRP A 274 -0.80 -2.10 -1.52
C TRP A 274 0.16 -1.10 -2.19
N ASP A 275 1.00 -0.43 -1.39
CA ASP A 275 2.14 0.42 -1.79
C ASP A 275 1.83 1.61 -2.72
N PHE A 276 1.29 2.69 -2.14
CA PHE A 276 0.87 3.91 -2.82
C PHE A 276 1.75 5.12 -2.50
N ASN A 277 2.99 4.91 -2.03
CA ASN A 277 3.93 6.00 -1.75
C ASN A 277 4.25 6.86 -3.00
N LEU A 278 4.16 6.29 -4.20
CA LEU A 278 4.33 6.98 -5.49
C LEU A 278 3.00 7.40 -6.15
N ALA A 279 1.86 7.29 -5.46
CA ALA A 279 0.57 7.67 -5.99
C ALA A 279 0.26 9.17 -5.83
N TYR A 280 -0.90 9.58 -6.36
CA TYR A 280 -1.53 10.88 -6.17
C TYR A 280 -0.58 12.06 -6.45
N GLY A 281 -0.13 12.14 -7.70
CA GLY A 281 0.71 13.22 -8.20
C GLY A 281 2.21 13.11 -7.85
N LYS A 282 2.66 12.01 -7.23
CA LYS A 282 4.07 11.81 -6.88
C LYS A 282 4.89 11.10 -7.95
N GLY A 283 4.44 9.91 -8.38
CA GLY A 283 5.10 9.06 -9.37
C GLY A 283 4.64 9.32 -10.81
N GLY A 284 3.57 10.10 -10.98
CA GLY A 284 3.07 10.49 -12.29
C GLY A 284 2.00 11.57 -12.20
N SER A 285 1.86 12.31 -13.30
CA SER A 285 0.74 13.20 -13.59
C SER A 285 0.36 12.97 -15.04
N LYS A 286 -0.65 12.13 -15.28
CA LYS A 286 -1.07 11.74 -16.63
C LYS A 286 -2.54 12.10 -16.84
N THR A 287 -2.84 12.75 -17.94
CA THR A 287 -4.20 12.95 -18.45
C THR A 287 -4.59 11.82 -19.41
N THR A 288 -4.29 10.59 -19.01
CA THR A 288 -4.66 9.36 -19.74
C THR A 288 -4.92 8.23 -18.76
N TRP A 289 -5.54 7.16 -19.25
CA TRP A 289 -5.81 5.94 -18.51
C TRP A 289 -4.55 5.07 -18.39
N LEU A 290 -4.24 4.60 -17.18
CA LEU A 290 -3.05 3.79 -16.90
C LEU A 290 -3.14 2.41 -17.54
N TYR A 291 -4.32 1.79 -17.56
CA TYR A 291 -4.53 0.44 -18.07
C TYR A 291 -4.12 0.25 -19.53
N THR A 292 -4.03 1.34 -20.32
CA THR A 292 -3.83 1.31 -21.78
C THR A 292 -2.50 0.69 -22.22
N ILE A 293 -1.55 0.44 -21.33
CA ILE A 293 -0.31 -0.28 -21.64
C ILE A 293 -0.29 -1.73 -21.10
N HIS A 294 -1.41 -2.21 -20.56
CA HIS A 294 -1.54 -3.53 -19.93
C HIS A 294 -2.56 -4.37 -20.69
N ALA A 295 -2.10 -5.36 -21.45
CA ALA A 295 -2.95 -6.18 -22.33
C ALA A 295 -4.14 -6.80 -21.60
N PHE A 296 -3.92 -7.38 -20.42
CA PHE A 296 -4.96 -7.95 -19.55
C PHE A 296 -6.08 -6.94 -19.23
N TRP A 297 -5.72 -5.78 -18.68
CA TRP A 297 -6.71 -4.78 -18.27
C TRP A 297 -7.37 -4.11 -19.48
N LYS A 298 -6.66 -3.91 -20.59
CA LYS A 298 -7.27 -3.47 -21.86
C LYS A 298 -8.36 -4.43 -22.31
N ARG A 299 -8.08 -5.73 -22.27
CA ARG A 299 -9.02 -6.77 -22.68
C ARG A 299 -10.27 -6.78 -21.81
N LEU A 300 -10.13 -6.64 -20.49
CA LEU A 300 -11.28 -6.54 -19.59
C LEU A 300 -12.21 -5.38 -19.96
N THR A 301 -11.66 -4.20 -20.33
CA THR A 301 -12.49 -3.04 -20.72
C THR A 301 -13.30 -3.25 -22.01
N CYS A 302 -13.00 -4.31 -22.77
CA CYS A 302 -13.77 -4.69 -23.96
C CYS A 302 -14.94 -5.62 -23.64
N ASN A 303 -15.05 -6.14 -22.42
CA ASN A 303 -16.23 -6.85 -21.94
C ASN A 303 -17.34 -5.85 -21.56
N TYR A 304 -18.57 -6.09 -22.03
CA TYR A 304 -19.67 -5.14 -21.84
C TYR A 304 -20.03 -4.94 -20.36
N LYS A 305 -20.09 -6.01 -19.54
CA LYS A 305 -20.36 -5.89 -18.10
C LYS A 305 -19.28 -5.07 -17.43
N PHE A 306 -18.01 -5.35 -17.73
CA PHE A 306 -16.90 -4.59 -17.14
C PHE A 306 -16.98 -3.10 -17.49
N ALA A 307 -17.22 -2.76 -18.76
CA ALA A 307 -17.36 -1.38 -19.22
C ALA A 307 -18.55 -0.65 -18.56
N SER A 308 -19.70 -1.33 -18.42
CA SER A 308 -20.88 -0.82 -17.72
C SER A 308 -20.61 -0.58 -16.24
N LEU A 309 -20.04 -1.56 -15.56
CA LEU A 309 -19.79 -1.52 -14.12
C LEU A 309 -18.74 -0.47 -13.74
N VAL A 310 -17.71 -0.25 -14.56
CA VAL A 310 -16.73 0.84 -14.35
C VAL A 310 -17.43 2.20 -14.27
N GLN A 311 -18.37 2.48 -15.18
CA GLN A 311 -19.11 3.74 -15.21
C GLN A 311 -20.09 3.88 -14.04
N GLN A 312 -20.88 2.83 -13.80
CA GLN A 312 -21.86 2.80 -12.71
C GLN A 312 -21.18 2.94 -11.35
N ARG A 313 -20.14 2.13 -11.09
CA ARG A 313 -19.43 2.10 -9.82
C ARG A 313 -18.67 3.39 -9.55
N TRP A 314 -18.08 4.00 -10.59
CA TRP A 314 -17.45 5.31 -10.45
C TRP A 314 -18.45 6.36 -9.95
N THR A 315 -19.62 6.45 -10.59
CA THR A 315 -20.68 7.38 -10.20
C THR A 315 -21.12 7.17 -8.74
N GLN A 316 -21.32 5.91 -8.34
CA GLN A 316 -21.68 5.54 -6.96
C GLN A 316 -20.60 5.92 -5.94
N LEU A 317 -19.32 5.65 -6.23
CA LEU A 317 -18.23 5.96 -5.31
C LEU A 317 -18.04 7.48 -5.18
N ARG A 318 -18.22 8.22 -6.28
CA ARG A 318 -18.13 9.69 -6.31
C ARG A 318 -19.26 10.37 -5.55
N SER A 319 -20.42 9.74 -5.40
CA SER A 319 -21.49 10.23 -4.53
C SER A 319 -21.32 9.86 -3.05
N THR A 320 -20.27 9.09 -2.68
CA THR A 320 -20.09 8.54 -1.32
C THR A 320 -18.67 8.79 -0.79
N THR A 321 -17.92 7.72 -0.48
CA THR A 321 -16.60 7.78 0.16
C THR A 321 -15.59 8.52 -0.71
N TRP A 322 -15.73 8.48 -2.04
CA TRP A 322 -14.79 9.11 -2.96
C TRP A 322 -15.25 10.48 -3.44
N SER A 323 -16.27 11.10 -2.82
CA SER A 323 -16.65 12.48 -3.14
C SER A 323 -15.52 13.46 -2.82
N ASP A 324 -15.47 14.61 -3.51
CA ASP A 324 -14.46 15.65 -3.28
C ASP A 324 -14.45 16.09 -1.81
N LYS A 325 -15.65 16.26 -1.23
CA LYS A 325 -15.84 16.61 0.17
C LYS A 325 -15.28 15.54 1.11
N SER A 326 -15.60 14.26 0.85
CA SER A 326 -15.13 13.14 1.68
C SER A 326 -13.60 13.02 1.65
N ILE A 327 -12.99 13.09 0.46
CA ILE A 327 -11.54 12.99 0.28
C ILE A 327 -10.83 14.17 0.95
N MET A 328 -11.29 15.40 0.71
CA MET A 328 -10.70 16.60 1.31
C MET A 328 -10.82 16.57 2.83
N SER A 329 -12.00 16.24 3.36
CA SER A 329 -12.24 16.13 4.79
C SER A 329 -11.32 15.08 5.41
N PHE A 330 -11.21 13.89 4.81
CA PHE A 330 -10.33 12.84 5.32
C PHE A 330 -8.87 13.31 5.37
N LEU A 331 -8.34 13.89 4.30
CA LEU A 331 -6.96 14.37 4.25
C LEU A 331 -6.67 15.49 5.25
N GLN A 332 -7.57 16.48 5.34
CA GLN A 332 -7.41 17.57 6.30
C GLN A 332 -7.45 17.06 7.73
N THR A 333 -8.41 16.20 8.05
CA THR A 333 -8.58 15.63 9.38
C THR A 333 -7.42 14.69 9.77
N SER A 334 -6.93 13.84 8.85
CA SER A 334 -5.79 12.96 9.11
C SER A 334 -4.46 13.71 9.22
N ALA A 335 -4.35 14.91 8.64
CA ALA A 335 -3.18 15.78 8.79
C ALA A 335 -3.10 16.47 10.16
N GLU A 336 -4.23 16.68 10.85
CA GLU A 336 -4.26 17.45 12.11
C GLU A 336 -3.34 16.92 13.20
N PRO A 337 -3.33 15.61 13.52
CA PRO A 337 -2.37 15.09 14.49
C PRO A 337 -0.91 15.37 14.07
N ILE A 338 -0.60 15.25 12.77
CA ILE A 338 0.76 15.50 12.24
C ILE A 338 1.12 16.97 12.39
N ARG A 339 0.22 17.90 12.06
CA ARG A 339 0.41 19.34 12.29
C ARG A 339 0.75 19.64 13.74
N ARG A 340 -0.02 19.05 14.68
CA ARG A 340 0.25 19.21 16.12
C ARG A 340 1.64 18.73 16.52
N GLN A 341 2.07 17.58 15.98
CA GLN A 341 3.40 17.04 16.21
C GLN A 341 4.49 17.98 15.67
N LEU A 342 4.31 18.49 14.46
CA LEU A 342 5.31 19.32 13.78
C LEU A 342 5.38 20.76 14.30
N LYS A 343 4.42 21.23 15.12
CA LYS A 343 4.35 22.61 15.62
C LYS A 343 5.64 23.13 16.27
N LYS A 344 6.40 22.24 16.92
CA LYS A 344 7.66 22.57 17.60
C LYS A 344 8.92 22.21 16.80
N CYS A 345 8.77 21.71 15.57
CA CYS A 345 9.89 21.37 14.72
C CYS A 345 10.22 22.52 13.75
N ALA A 346 11.40 23.12 13.88
CA ALA A 346 11.86 24.19 12.99
C ALA A 346 12.09 23.70 11.55
N GLU A 347 12.69 22.53 11.38
CA GLU A 347 12.94 21.91 10.07
C GLU A 347 12.08 20.64 9.91
N TRP A 348 10.79 20.79 9.59
CA TRP A 348 9.81 19.68 9.65
C TRP A 348 10.21 18.34 8.99
N LYS A 349 11.14 18.35 8.02
CA LYS A 349 11.66 17.17 7.32
C LYS A 349 12.84 16.47 8.01
N SER A 350 13.50 17.11 8.98
CA SER A 350 14.67 16.57 9.67
C SER A 350 14.31 15.38 10.56
N ASP A 351 15.32 14.72 11.09
CA ASP A 351 15.24 13.66 12.09
C ASP A 351 15.31 14.17 13.53
N ASN A 352 15.23 15.49 13.74
CA ASN A 352 15.14 16.08 15.07
C ASN A 352 13.84 15.65 15.76
N LEU A 353 13.84 15.66 17.08
CA LEU A 353 12.69 15.31 17.89
C LEU A 353 11.45 16.10 17.45
N GLN A 354 10.32 15.39 17.32
CA GLN A 354 9.03 15.91 16.83
C GLN A 354 8.92 16.18 15.31
N CYS A 355 10.01 16.07 14.55
CA CYS A 355 9.99 16.27 13.10
C CYS A 355 9.54 15.01 12.32
N ALA A 356 9.07 15.15 11.09
CA ALA A 356 8.52 14.03 10.32
C ALA A 356 9.58 12.96 9.99
N PHE A 357 10.85 13.36 9.84
CA PHE A 357 11.93 12.60 9.21
C PHE A 357 11.54 12.08 7.83
N VAL A 358 11.64 12.95 6.82
CA VAL A 358 11.41 12.61 5.40
C VAL A 358 12.56 13.13 4.54
N LYS A 359 12.89 12.41 3.47
CA LYS A 359 13.92 12.80 2.48
C LYS A 359 13.29 12.99 1.09
N ALA A 360 12.07 13.51 1.05
CA ALA A 360 11.35 13.79 -0.18
C ALA A 360 11.97 15.00 -0.91
N LYS A 361 12.92 14.73 -1.84
CA LYS A 361 13.67 15.77 -2.57
C LYS A 361 12.80 16.81 -3.30
N GLN A 362 11.63 16.40 -3.77
CA GLN A 362 10.68 17.28 -4.48
C GLN A 362 9.82 18.13 -3.54
N SER A 363 9.86 17.89 -2.23
CA SER A 363 9.08 18.63 -1.23
C SER A 363 9.85 19.89 -0.82
N LYS A 364 9.52 21.02 -1.47
CA LYS A 364 10.22 22.31 -1.32
C LYS A 364 9.51 23.31 -0.38
N GLY A 365 8.37 22.95 0.21
CA GLY A 365 7.55 23.84 1.04
C GLY A 365 7.34 23.33 2.47
N SER A 366 6.32 23.89 3.11
CA SER A 366 5.79 23.44 4.39
C SER A 366 5.15 22.05 4.29
N TYR A 367 4.84 21.45 5.44
CA TYR A 367 4.04 20.23 5.48
C TYR A 367 2.66 20.45 4.82
N ASP A 368 2.01 21.59 5.08
CA ASP A 368 0.70 21.90 4.52
C ASP A 368 0.72 22.07 3.01
N ASP A 369 1.81 22.58 2.43
CA ASP A 369 1.98 22.62 0.97
C ASP A 369 1.98 21.20 0.38
N GLU A 370 2.58 20.22 1.07
CA GLU A 370 2.58 18.83 0.62
C GLU A 370 1.20 18.17 0.76
N VAL A 371 0.44 18.51 1.80
CA VAL A 371 -0.97 18.10 1.95
C VAL A 371 -1.83 18.70 0.83
N ASN A 372 -1.70 19.99 0.57
CA ASN A 372 -2.47 20.69 -0.46
C ASN A 372 -2.12 20.19 -1.87
N LYS A 373 -0.86 19.84 -2.15
CA LYS A 373 -0.47 19.17 -3.40
C LYS A 373 -1.14 17.81 -3.55
N LEU A 374 -1.20 17.02 -2.48
CA LEU A 374 -1.90 15.72 -2.49
C LEU A 374 -3.40 15.91 -2.79
N ILE A 375 -4.07 16.83 -2.09
CA ILE A 375 -5.48 17.16 -2.31
C ILE A 375 -5.71 17.57 -3.77
N LYS A 376 -4.94 18.54 -4.27
CA LYS A 376 -5.08 19.02 -5.66
C LYS A 376 -4.87 17.89 -6.67
N ALA A 377 -3.90 17.01 -6.44
CA ALA A 377 -3.61 15.91 -7.35
C ALA A 377 -4.75 14.88 -7.41
N VAL A 378 -5.26 14.43 -6.26
CA VAL A 378 -6.34 13.43 -6.23
C VAL A 378 -7.66 14.00 -6.75
N LEU A 379 -8.01 15.23 -6.37
CA LEU A 379 -9.25 15.86 -6.84
C LEU A 379 -9.17 16.20 -8.34
N GLY A 380 -8.03 16.70 -8.81
CA GLY A 380 -7.83 16.95 -10.25
C GLY A 380 -7.94 15.68 -11.08
N ARG A 381 -7.42 14.55 -10.59
CA ARG A 381 -7.60 13.26 -11.26
C ARG A 381 -9.06 12.79 -11.21
N ALA A 382 -9.74 12.93 -10.07
CA ALA A 382 -11.14 12.57 -9.95
C ALA A 382 -12.01 13.36 -10.96
N GLN A 383 -11.81 14.67 -11.06
CA GLN A 383 -12.50 15.52 -12.04
C GLN A 383 -12.21 15.12 -13.49
N TRP A 384 -10.96 14.79 -13.80
CA TRP A 384 -10.63 14.26 -15.13
C TRP A 384 -11.36 12.94 -15.41
N MET A 385 -11.40 12.03 -14.43
CA MET A 385 -12.13 10.76 -14.56
C MET A 385 -13.64 10.99 -14.70
N ASP A 386 -14.23 11.94 -13.96
CA ASP A 386 -15.64 12.34 -14.07
C ASP A 386 -15.98 12.69 -15.53
N SER A 387 -15.12 13.44 -16.22
CA SER A 387 -15.29 13.81 -17.64
C SER A 387 -14.94 12.69 -18.65
N SER A 388 -14.20 11.66 -18.23
CA SER A 388 -13.64 10.64 -19.13
C SER A 388 -14.33 9.27 -19.04
N ILE A 389 -15.11 9.02 -17.98
CA ILE A 389 -15.64 7.69 -17.66
C ILE A 389 -16.61 7.16 -18.73
N ALA A 390 -17.39 8.04 -19.38
CA ALA A 390 -18.31 7.65 -20.46
C ALA A 390 -17.56 7.01 -21.65
N GLY A 391 -16.28 7.34 -21.83
CA GLY A 391 -15.43 6.80 -22.88
C GLY A 391 -15.08 5.31 -22.73
N PHE A 392 -15.53 4.62 -21.67
CA PHE A 392 -15.39 3.17 -21.55
C PHE A 392 -16.29 2.40 -22.53
N TYR A 393 -17.42 2.98 -22.93
CA TYR A 393 -18.18 2.48 -24.08
C TYR A 393 -17.53 2.90 -25.39
N LYS A 394 -17.32 1.93 -26.30
CA LYS A 394 -16.59 2.17 -27.55
C LYS A 394 -16.86 1.09 -28.60
N THR A 395 -16.62 1.45 -29.86
CA THR A 395 -16.41 0.48 -30.94
C THR A 395 -15.12 -0.29 -30.68
N LEU A 396 -15.17 -1.61 -30.84
CA LEU A 396 -14.05 -2.49 -30.55
C LEU A 396 -13.29 -2.84 -31.84
N ASN A 397 -11.98 -3.02 -31.70
CA ASN A 397 -11.09 -3.56 -32.72
C ASN A 397 -9.84 -4.12 -32.05
N HIS A 398 -9.00 -4.82 -32.83
CA HIS A 398 -7.78 -5.46 -32.33
C HIS A 398 -6.73 -4.48 -31.78
N ASN A 399 -6.73 -3.21 -32.19
CA ASN A 399 -5.81 -2.20 -31.63
C ASN A 399 -6.23 -1.76 -30.23
N ILE A 400 -7.54 -1.67 -29.98
CA ILE A 400 -8.12 -1.29 -28.69
C ILE A 400 -8.09 -2.46 -27.71
N CYS A 401 -8.50 -3.64 -28.18
CA CYS A 401 -8.79 -4.81 -27.35
C CYS A 401 -7.71 -5.88 -27.37
N VAL A 402 -6.52 -5.58 -27.90
CA VAL A 402 -5.45 -6.56 -28.16
C VAL A 402 -5.85 -7.53 -29.27
N ALA A 403 -4.91 -7.86 -30.16
CA ALA A 403 -5.14 -8.76 -31.30
C ALA A 403 -5.19 -10.23 -30.84
N ALA A 404 -6.37 -10.68 -30.41
CA ALA A 404 -6.65 -12.05 -29.98
C ALA A 404 -8.13 -12.39 -30.22
N GLY A 405 -8.39 -13.61 -30.69
CA GLY A 405 -9.73 -14.15 -30.90
C GLY A 405 -10.65 -13.28 -31.77
N GLN A 406 -11.93 -13.64 -31.79
CA GLN A 406 -12.97 -12.77 -32.36
C GLN A 406 -13.40 -11.72 -31.35
N LEU A 407 -13.81 -10.56 -31.84
CA LEU A 407 -14.35 -9.47 -31.03
C LEU A 407 -15.79 -9.15 -31.41
N PRO A 408 -16.63 -8.77 -30.43
CA PRO A 408 -17.88 -8.08 -30.75
C PRO A 408 -17.59 -6.72 -31.37
N ALA A 409 -18.57 -6.13 -32.07
CA ALA A 409 -18.42 -4.80 -32.67
C ALA A 409 -18.36 -3.69 -31.60
N TYR A 410 -19.08 -3.86 -30.49
CA TYR A 410 -19.21 -2.89 -29.40
C TYR A 410 -19.23 -3.60 -28.05
N ASN A 411 -18.82 -2.89 -26.99
CA ASN A 411 -18.96 -3.34 -25.61
C ASN A 411 -20.21 -2.76 -24.91
N CYS A 412 -21.31 -2.56 -25.66
CA CYS A 412 -22.55 -2.01 -25.10
C CYS A 412 -23.41 -3.06 -24.39
N ALA A 413 -23.51 -4.27 -24.95
CA ALA A 413 -24.41 -5.32 -24.49
C ALA A 413 -23.83 -6.71 -24.79
N ALA A 414 -24.45 -7.76 -24.22
CA ALA A 414 -24.01 -9.14 -24.38
C ALA A 414 -23.90 -9.60 -25.85
N ASN A 415 -24.83 -9.16 -26.70
CA ASN A 415 -24.83 -9.51 -28.12
C ASN A 415 -23.70 -8.87 -28.93
N GLY A 416 -23.00 -7.88 -28.37
CA GLY A 416 -21.85 -7.23 -28.99
C GLY A 416 -22.12 -6.40 -30.24
N ASN A 417 -23.37 -6.29 -30.68
CA ASN A 417 -23.76 -5.65 -31.95
C ASN A 417 -24.57 -4.36 -31.72
N ASP A 418 -25.00 -4.11 -30.49
CA ASP A 418 -25.67 -2.88 -30.09
C ASP A 418 -24.66 -1.73 -29.93
N LYS A 419 -24.99 -0.55 -30.44
CA LYS A 419 -24.19 0.69 -30.33
C LYS A 419 -24.86 1.80 -29.51
N GLY A 420 -26.05 1.58 -28.96
CA GLY A 420 -26.83 2.62 -28.28
C GLY A 420 -26.12 3.21 -27.07
N CYS A 421 -25.23 2.46 -26.41
CA CYS A 421 -24.42 2.96 -25.30
C CYS A 421 -23.47 4.10 -25.69
N LEU A 422 -23.14 4.23 -26.98
CA LEU A 422 -22.31 5.34 -27.49
C LEU A 422 -23.06 6.68 -27.49
N ALA A 423 -24.39 6.65 -27.60
CA ALA A 423 -25.24 7.83 -27.57
C ALA A 423 -25.90 8.05 -26.20
N ASN A 424 -26.22 6.97 -25.48
CA ASN A 424 -26.88 7.02 -24.18
C ASN A 424 -26.15 6.11 -23.15
N PRO A 425 -24.94 6.47 -22.73
CA PRO A 425 -24.12 5.61 -21.86
C PRO A 425 -24.83 5.26 -20.54
N SER A 426 -25.51 6.23 -19.93
CA SER A 426 -26.14 6.03 -18.62
C SER A 426 -27.25 4.99 -18.62
N SER A 427 -28.05 4.86 -19.69
CA SER A 427 -29.09 3.82 -19.75
C SER A 427 -28.51 2.41 -19.75
N TYR A 428 -27.36 2.22 -20.41
CA TYR A 428 -26.67 0.93 -20.49
C TYR A 428 -25.94 0.61 -19.19
N SER A 429 -25.24 1.59 -18.60
CA SER A 429 -24.50 1.35 -17.36
C SER A 429 -25.44 1.07 -16.19
N ASN A 430 -26.60 1.73 -16.15
CA ASN A 430 -27.60 1.54 -15.10
C ASN A 430 -28.39 0.22 -15.25
N ALA A 431 -28.38 -0.40 -16.44
CA ALA A 431 -29.04 -1.68 -16.67
C ALA A 431 -28.25 -2.89 -16.15
N VAL A 432 -26.96 -2.72 -15.84
CA VAL A 432 -26.12 -3.77 -15.24
C VAL A 432 -26.04 -3.53 -13.74
N GLU A 433 -26.50 -4.48 -12.93
CA GLU A 433 -26.42 -4.35 -11.46
C GLU A 433 -24.98 -4.59 -10.97
N PHE A 434 -24.49 -3.73 -10.07
CA PHE A 434 -23.20 -3.97 -9.43
C PHE A 434 -23.27 -5.19 -8.51
N PRO A 435 -22.40 -6.20 -8.69
CA PRO A 435 -22.48 -7.42 -7.91
C PRO A 435 -22.19 -7.15 -6.44
N LYS A 436 -22.95 -7.81 -5.56
CA LYS A 436 -22.68 -7.78 -4.13
C LYS A 436 -21.35 -8.48 -3.85
N PRO A 437 -20.50 -7.96 -2.94
CA PRO A 437 -19.29 -8.68 -2.56
C PRO A 437 -19.62 -10.08 -2.07
N ALA A 438 -19.01 -11.10 -2.68
CA ALA A 438 -19.21 -12.50 -2.27
C ALA A 438 -18.86 -12.74 -0.79
N ARG A 439 -17.97 -11.89 -0.25
CA ARG A 439 -17.54 -11.89 1.14
C ARG A 439 -17.86 -10.57 1.81
N LYS A 440 -18.49 -10.64 2.98
CA LYS A 440 -18.59 -9.50 3.89
C LYS A 440 -17.28 -9.38 4.67
N TRP A 441 -16.55 -8.31 4.40
CA TRP A 441 -15.36 -7.98 5.18
C TRP A 441 -15.80 -7.38 6.52
N LEU A 442 -15.04 -7.65 7.59
CA LEU A 442 -15.22 -6.97 8.88
C LEU A 442 -14.95 -5.48 8.69
N GLN A 443 -15.97 -4.74 8.27
CA GLN A 443 -15.99 -3.31 8.38
C GLN A 443 -16.25 -3.02 9.84
N ASN A 444 -15.18 -2.93 10.61
CA ASN A 444 -15.29 -2.39 11.97
C ASN A 444 -14.77 -0.94 11.92
N PRO A 445 -15.54 0.02 11.38
CA PRO A 445 -15.20 1.44 11.52
C PRO A 445 -15.24 1.86 12.99
N ALA A 446 -15.97 1.13 13.84
CA ALA A 446 -16.27 1.48 15.23
C ALA A 446 -15.10 1.32 16.24
N LYS A 447 -13.94 0.81 15.83
CA LYS A 447 -12.77 0.63 16.73
C LYS A 447 -11.52 1.45 16.36
N LEU A 448 -11.49 2.11 15.21
CA LEU A 448 -10.42 3.08 14.94
C LEU A 448 -10.84 4.40 15.59
N PRO A 449 -10.20 4.84 16.69
CA PRO A 449 -10.59 6.07 17.34
C PRO A 449 -10.58 7.20 16.32
N THR A 450 -11.64 7.99 16.32
CA THR A 450 -11.69 9.26 15.60
C THR A 450 -10.45 10.08 15.96
N PRO A 451 -9.96 10.93 15.05
CA PRO A 451 -8.75 11.76 15.23
C PRO A 451 -8.83 12.81 16.37
N ALA A 452 -9.86 12.71 17.20
CA ALA A 452 -10.05 13.44 18.46
C ALA A 452 -9.05 13.05 19.57
N LEU A 453 -8.14 12.10 19.33
CA LEU A 453 -7.03 11.85 20.25
C LEU A 453 -6.03 13.02 20.18
N LYS A 454 -5.85 13.70 21.32
CA LYS A 454 -5.00 14.90 21.41
C LYS A 454 -3.51 14.63 21.14
N GLY A 455 -3.06 13.37 21.07
CA GLY A 455 -1.70 12.99 20.68
C GLY A 455 -1.63 11.77 19.73
N HIS A 456 -0.54 11.68 18.96
CA HIS A 456 -0.22 10.46 18.18
C HIS A 456 0.14 9.32 19.12
N PRO A 457 -0.22 8.07 18.80
CA PRO A 457 0.36 6.92 19.49
C PRO A 457 1.88 6.95 19.37
N LEU A 458 2.54 6.58 20.47
CA LEU A 458 3.98 6.34 20.48
C LEU A 458 4.21 4.84 20.42
N ILE A 459 5.10 4.41 19.55
CA ILE A 459 5.68 3.07 19.62
C ILE A 459 7.16 3.20 19.94
N LEU A 460 7.57 2.50 20.99
CA LEU A 460 8.96 2.24 21.29
C LEU A 460 9.27 0.79 20.91
N VAL A 461 10.23 0.61 20.01
CA VAL A 461 10.76 -0.71 19.66
C VAL A 461 12.02 -0.95 20.49
N GLY A 462 11.96 -1.85 21.48
CA GLY A 462 13.10 -2.18 22.33
C GLY A 462 13.67 -3.56 22.04
N CYS A 463 14.92 -3.67 21.56
CA CYS A 463 15.58 -4.98 21.42
C CYS A 463 15.81 -5.64 22.79
N ARG A 464 15.66 -6.97 22.90
CA ARG A 464 15.91 -7.69 24.17
C ARG A 464 17.39 -7.64 24.57
N ARG A 465 17.66 -7.67 25.90
CA ARG A 465 19.03 -7.73 26.47
C ARG A 465 19.85 -8.85 25.81
N GLY A 466 21.05 -8.53 25.35
CA GLY A 466 21.96 -9.47 24.66
C GLY A 466 21.96 -9.36 23.13
N PHE A 467 20.93 -8.76 22.53
CA PHE A 467 20.87 -8.52 21.09
C PHE A 467 21.15 -7.05 20.76
N THR A 468 22.04 -6.81 19.80
CA THR A 468 22.14 -5.49 19.17
C THR A 468 21.07 -5.43 18.08
N CYS A 469 20.21 -4.40 18.05
CA CYS A 469 19.63 -4.04 16.76
C CYS A 469 20.80 -3.44 15.95
N ARG A 470 21.67 -4.26 15.33
CA ARG A 470 22.76 -3.76 14.46
C ARG A 470 22.13 -3.19 13.19
N MET A 471 21.59 -1.98 13.33
CA MET A 471 21.12 -1.12 12.27
C MET A 471 22.37 -0.50 11.66
N ALA A 472 22.96 -1.17 10.68
CA ALA A 472 24.23 -0.74 10.09
C ALA A 472 24.25 0.77 9.80
N ARG A 473 25.21 1.49 10.41
CA ARG A 473 25.81 2.67 9.79
C ARG A 473 27.31 2.64 9.95
N LEU A 474 27.96 2.89 8.82
CA LEU A 474 29.33 3.36 8.69
C LEU A 474 29.63 4.41 9.75
N HIS A 475 30.79 4.26 10.39
CA HIS A 475 31.33 5.12 11.43
C HIS A 475 31.34 6.61 11.08
N LEU A 476 31.11 7.47 12.08
CA LEU A 476 31.95 8.62 12.35
C LEU A 476 31.76 9.09 13.82
N PHE A 477 32.90 9.30 14.48
CA PHE A 477 33.09 9.67 15.89
C PHE A 477 32.61 11.10 16.22
N VAL A 478 32.26 11.36 17.50
CA VAL A 478 32.99 12.22 18.47
C VAL A 478 32.06 12.75 19.60
N GLN A 479 32.55 12.52 20.83
CA GLN A 479 32.39 13.16 22.15
C GLN A 479 31.03 13.49 22.79
N ALA A 480 30.92 12.99 24.02
CA ALA A 480 29.91 13.19 25.04
C ALA A 480 30.00 14.55 25.74
N THR A 481 28.89 14.99 26.33
CA THR A 481 28.82 15.70 27.61
C THR A 481 27.45 15.48 28.26
N ASP A 482 27.45 15.18 29.56
CA ASP A 482 26.31 14.83 30.41
C ASP A 482 25.29 15.97 30.56
N PHE A 483 23.97 15.67 30.66
CA PHE A 483 23.02 16.56 31.33
C PHE A 483 21.78 15.87 31.93
N VAL A 484 21.33 16.45 33.06
CA VAL A 484 20.37 15.97 34.07
C VAL A 484 18.91 16.32 33.73
N LEU A 485 18.01 15.51 34.30
CA LEU A 485 16.54 15.47 34.15
C LEU A 485 15.78 16.75 34.57
N GLY A 486 14.76 17.10 33.77
CA GLY A 486 13.67 18.02 34.13
C GLY A 486 12.29 17.48 33.69
N THR A 487 11.27 17.72 34.51
CA THR A 487 9.88 17.22 34.44
C THR A 487 8.92 18.21 33.78
N ARG A 488 8.37 17.84 32.62
CA ARG A 488 7.06 18.19 31.98
C ARG A 488 7.17 17.80 30.50
N CYS A 489 6.07 17.57 29.78
CA CYS A 489 6.10 17.19 28.35
C CYS A 489 6.50 18.37 27.43
N GLU A 490 7.57 19.09 27.80
CA GLU A 490 8.14 20.23 27.13
C GLU A 490 9.64 19.99 26.96
N VAL A 491 10.03 19.79 25.71
CA VAL A 491 11.43 19.87 25.32
C VAL A 491 11.71 21.35 25.14
N HIS A 492 12.31 21.98 26.15
CA HIS A 492 12.90 23.31 25.99
C HIS A 492 14.32 23.13 25.46
N VAL A 493 14.56 23.60 24.24
CA VAL A 493 15.90 23.84 23.71
C VAL A 493 16.30 25.23 24.21
N GLN A 494 17.31 25.34 25.06
CA GLN A 494 17.92 26.63 25.37
C GLN A 494 18.80 27.05 24.19
N GLU A 495 18.51 28.23 23.62
CA GLU A 495 19.40 28.91 22.70
C GLU A 495 20.64 29.37 23.48
N GLY A 496 21.83 28.96 23.02
CA GLY A 496 23.10 29.48 23.54
C GLY A 496 23.28 30.96 23.15
N PRO A 497 24.04 31.74 23.93
CA PRO A 497 24.22 33.17 23.68
C PRO A 497 25.01 33.41 22.39
N PRO A 498 24.82 34.56 21.73
CA PRO A 498 25.54 34.88 20.49
C PRO A 498 27.03 35.06 20.79
N ALA A 499 27.88 34.35 20.05
CA ALA A 499 29.32 34.50 20.12
C ALA A 499 29.72 35.92 19.68
N SER A 500 30.32 36.65 20.61
CA SER A 500 30.90 37.97 20.44
C SER A 500 32.07 37.98 19.46
N ASN A 501 32.12 39.04 18.64
CA ASN A 501 33.24 39.44 17.80
C ASN A 501 34.62 39.33 18.50
N MET A 502 35.57 38.65 17.87
CA MET A 502 36.99 38.98 18.00
C MET A 502 37.68 38.87 16.63
N ARG A 503 38.22 40.02 16.20
CA ARG A 503 39.18 40.18 15.09
C ARG A 503 40.56 39.69 15.52
N SER A 504 41.21 38.89 14.67
CA SER A 504 42.65 38.95 14.30
C SER A 504 42.92 37.70 13.46
N GLY A 505 43.36 37.74 12.21
CA GLY A 505 44.63 38.26 11.74
C GLY A 505 45.05 37.38 10.55
N ARG A 506 45.54 38.00 9.47
CA ARG A 506 45.96 37.37 8.21
C ARG A 506 47.03 36.29 8.41
N ARG A 507 47.00 35.26 7.56
CA ARG A 507 48.14 34.89 6.69
C ARG A 507 47.70 33.94 5.57
N ASP A 508 48.07 34.33 4.37
CA ASP A 508 48.05 33.53 3.15
C ASP A 508 48.86 32.24 3.30
N HIS A 509 48.42 31.15 2.67
CA HIS A 509 49.27 30.38 1.75
C HIS A 509 48.42 29.46 0.86
N SER A 510 48.67 29.60 -0.43
CA SER A 510 48.26 28.79 -1.58
C SER A 510 48.65 27.32 -1.48
N ALA A 511 47.79 26.41 -1.95
CA ALA A 511 48.19 25.24 -2.75
C ALA A 511 46.97 24.57 -3.41
N SER A 512 46.90 24.71 -4.73
CA SER A 512 46.02 23.99 -5.65
C SER A 512 46.61 22.61 -5.96
N TRP A 513 45.81 21.54 -5.99
CA TRP A 513 46.10 20.34 -6.80
C TRP A 513 44.81 19.67 -7.30
N TRP A 514 44.92 19.15 -8.52
CA TRP A 514 43.92 18.67 -9.46
C TRP A 514 43.69 17.14 -9.39
N ILE A 515 42.78 16.65 -10.27
CA ILE A 515 42.64 15.28 -10.85
C ILE A 515 41.76 14.31 -10.00
N SER A 516 40.87 13.44 -10.49
CA SER A 516 40.10 13.19 -11.74
C SER A 516 39.07 12.08 -11.39
N ARG A 517 37.77 12.13 -11.75
CA ARG A 517 37.13 11.49 -12.93
C ARG A 517 37.84 10.25 -13.52
N ARG A 518 37.36 9.07 -13.14
CA ARG A 518 36.76 8.07 -14.05
C ARG A 518 35.53 7.46 -13.39
#